data_AF-A0A0D2BTV3-F1
#
_entry.id   AF-A0A0D2BTV3-F1
#
_cell.length_a   1.000
_cell.length_b   1.000
_cell.length_c   1.000
_cell.angle_alpha   90.00
_cell.angle_beta   90.00
_cell.angle_gamma   90.00
#
_symmetry.space_group_name_H-M   'P 1'
#
loop_
_entity.id
_entity.type
_entity.pdbx_description
1 polymer ?
#
loop_
_entity_poly.entity_id
_entity_poly.type
_entity_poly.pdbx_seq_one_letter_code
_entity_poly.pdbx_strand_id
1 'polypeptide(L)'
;MSTDILTQLQTTYDQLLTQFFSTVSYLSQRHPLVAPEPDPSDPYTNPPAQIQQTPNPDGGAAQTSSSGGGLLPGPEDTDRSVYPLRPAAPNVFASAQRELAEDLVTKAQQIEFLISRLPGIGRGEEEQAREIQQLVEKVRQMEVRRKEKRKEMRECVRRLDSVVLGMAQSVDYEEDVNASHPNRAATGG
;
A
#
# COMPACT_ATOMS: atom_id res chain seq x y z
N MET A 1 -17.38 -1.99 -0.18
CA MET A 1 -16.16 -1.30 -0.66
C MET A 1 -15.14 -2.36 -1.09
N SER A 2 -15.48 -3.22 -2.06
CA SER A 2 -14.67 -4.38 -2.47
C SER A 2 -14.35 -4.30 -3.96
N THR A 3 -13.90 -3.13 -4.40
CA THR A 3 -13.59 -2.80 -5.80
C THR A 3 -12.11 -2.49 -6.03
N ASP A 4 -11.24 -2.70 -5.03
CA ASP A 4 -9.83 -2.31 -5.12
C ASP A 4 -8.85 -3.48 -4.92
N ILE A 5 -9.30 -4.74 -4.95
CA ILE A 5 -8.39 -5.90 -4.83
C ILE A 5 -7.68 -6.17 -6.16
N LEU A 6 -8.38 -6.03 -7.28
CA LEU A 6 -7.83 -6.26 -8.61
C LEU A 6 -6.84 -5.15 -9.00
N THR A 7 -7.17 -3.89 -8.69
CA THR A 7 -6.28 -2.74 -8.85
C THR A 7 -5.08 -2.81 -7.89
N GLN A 8 -5.28 -3.26 -6.65
CA GLN A 8 -4.18 -3.55 -5.73
C GLN A 8 -3.26 -4.65 -6.27
N LEU A 9 -3.80 -5.75 -6.82
CA LEU A 9 -3.01 -6.81 -7.42
C LEU A 9 -2.14 -6.26 -8.57
N GLN A 10 -2.74 -5.46 -9.45
CA GLN A 10 -2.03 -4.81 -10.54
C GLN A 10 -0.88 -3.94 -10.02
N THR A 11 -1.13 -3.12 -9.00
CA THR A 11 -0.11 -2.27 -8.36
C THR A 11 1.01 -3.11 -7.74
N THR A 12 0.68 -4.23 -7.08
CA THR A 12 1.69 -5.11 -6.47
C THR A 12 2.54 -5.84 -7.51
N TYR A 13 1.95 -6.18 -8.66
CA TYR A 13 2.68 -6.80 -9.77
C TYR A 13 3.66 -5.81 -10.42
N ASP A 14 3.24 -4.56 -10.63
CA ASP A 14 4.11 -3.51 -11.15
C ASP A 14 5.28 -3.20 -10.21
N GLN A 15 5.02 -3.22 -8.89
CA GLN A 15 6.07 -3.09 -7.87
C GLN A 15 7.07 -4.25 -7.94
N LEU A 16 6.59 -5.49 -8.14
CA LEU A 16 7.45 -6.67 -8.26
C LEU A 16 8.33 -6.61 -9.52
N LEU A 17 7.79 -6.14 -10.65
CA LEU A 17 8.60 -5.93 -11.86
C LEU A 17 9.68 -4.86 -11.66
N THR A 18 9.32 -3.76 -11.00
CA THR A 18 10.28 -2.70 -10.64
C THR A 18 11.40 -3.25 -9.75
N GLN A 19 11.04 -4.11 -8.80
CA GLN A 19 11.99 -4.77 -7.93
C GLN A 19 12.87 -5.77 -8.67
N PHE A 20 12.37 -6.52 -9.65
CA PHE A 20 13.22 -7.36 -10.49
C PHE A 20 14.26 -6.55 -11.27
N PHE A 21 13.86 -5.42 -11.83
CA PHE A 21 14.80 -4.57 -12.54
C PHE A 21 15.87 -3.97 -11.60
N SER A 22 15.47 -3.52 -10.41
CA SER A 22 16.41 -2.94 -9.45
C SER A 22 17.36 -3.99 -8.88
N THR A 23 16.90 -5.22 -8.62
CA THR A 23 17.73 -6.32 -8.13
C THR A 23 18.77 -6.76 -9.17
N VAL A 24 18.36 -6.95 -10.42
CA VAL A 24 19.30 -7.29 -11.52
C VAL A 24 20.32 -6.16 -11.72
N SER A 25 19.88 -4.90 -11.68
CA SER A 25 20.77 -3.74 -11.81
C SER A 25 21.73 -3.61 -10.63
N TYR A 26 21.28 -3.92 -9.41
CA TYR A 26 22.13 -3.92 -8.22
C TYR A 26 23.19 -5.03 -8.32
N LEU A 27 22.80 -6.23 -8.72
CA LEU A 27 23.71 -7.36 -8.88
C LEU A 27 24.77 -7.07 -9.96
N SER A 28 24.38 -6.46 -11.09
CA SER A 28 25.32 -6.13 -12.17
C SER A 28 26.31 -5.01 -11.81
N GLN A 29 25.92 -4.05 -10.96
CA GLN A 29 26.78 -2.91 -10.63
C GLN A 29 27.61 -3.09 -9.36
N ARG A 30 27.16 -3.94 -8.42
CA ARG A 30 27.74 -4.06 -7.07
C ARG A 30 28.49 -5.36 -6.83
N HIS A 31 28.52 -6.28 -7.79
CA HIS A 31 29.20 -7.56 -7.60
C HIS A 31 30.67 -7.35 -7.20
N PRO A 32 31.21 -8.20 -6.31
CA PRO A 32 32.62 -8.19 -6.02
C PRO A 32 33.40 -8.57 -7.29
N LEU A 33 34.52 -7.90 -7.51
CA LEU A 33 35.45 -8.26 -8.57
C LEU A 33 36.26 -9.48 -8.10
N VAL A 34 36.28 -10.53 -8.90
CA VAL A 34 37.04 -11.76 -8.62
C VAL A 34 38.20 -11.81 -9.59
N ALA A 35 39.43 -11.92 -9.07
CA ALA A 35 40.60 -12.13 -9.92
C ALA A 35 40.52 -13.53 -10.55
N PRO A 36 40.89 -13.68 -11.84
CA PRO A 36 41.16 -14.99 -12.42
C PRO A 36 42.19 -15.76 -11.58
N GLU A 37 42.10 -17.09 -11.57
CA GLU A 37 43.13 -17.91 -10.93
C GLU A 37 44.49 -17.66 -11.59
N PRO A 38 45.58 -17.53 -10.79
CA PRO A 38 46.88 -17.22 -11.34
C PRO A 38 47.44 -18.38 -12.16
N ASP A 39 47.43 -18.22 -13.48
CA ASP A 39 48.13 -19.13 -14.39
C ASP A 39 49.64 -18.84 -14.32
N PRO A 40 50.49 -19.83 -13.96
CA PRO A 40 51.94 -19.66 -13.93
C PRO A 40 52.57 -19.35 -15.30
N SER A 41 51.81 -19.49 -16.39
CA SER A 41 52.25 -19.25 -17.77
C SER A 41 52.07 -17.80 -18.25
N ASP A 42 51.30 -16.98 -17.53
CA ASP A 42 50.89 -15.65 -18.00
C ASP A 42 51.58 -14.51 -17.23
N PRO A 43 52.51 -13.77 -17.89
CA PRO A 43 53.20 -12.61 -17.32
C PRO A 43 52.26 -11.47 -16.86
N TYR A 44 51.02 -11.43 -17.33
CA TYR A 44 50.05 -10.38 -16.97
C TYR A 44 49.26 -10.68 -15.69
N THR A 45 49.27 -11.92 -15.21
CA THR A 45 48.53 -12.33 -14.01
C THR A 45 49.37 -12.25 -12.72
N ASN A 46 50.70 -12.11 -12.85
CA ASN A 46 51.61 -11.93 -11.73
C ASN A 46 52.59 -10.77 -12.01
N PRO A 47 52.20 -9.49 -11.81
CA PRO A 47 53.14 -8.40 -11.98
C PRO A 47 54.26 -8.53 -10.94
N PRO A 48 55.54 -8.54 -11.34
CA PRO A 48 56.63 -8.53 -10.38
C PRO A 48 56.47 -7.30 -9.50
N ALA A 49 56.54 -7.47 -8.17
CA ALA A 49 56.50 -6.37 -7.22
C ALA A 49 57.50 -5.30 -7.67
N GLN A 50 57.01 -4.21 -8.26
CA GLN A 50 57.87 -3.08 -8.59
C GLN A 50 58.24 -2.43 -7.26
N ILE A 51 59.40 -2.79 -6.76
CA ILE A 51 60.04 -2.15 -5.62
C ILE A 51 60.39 -0.74 -6.09
N GLN A 52 59.48 0.21 -5.91
CA GLN A 52 59.78 1.61 -6.12
C GLN A 52 60.62 2.08 -4.93
N GLN A 53 61.94 1.90 -5.03
CA GLN A 53 62.90 2.42 -4.08
C GLN A 53 62.87 3.95 -4.17
N THR A 54 62.17 4.60 -3.26
CA THR A 54 62.45 6.00 -2.91
C THR A 54 63.51 6.00 -1.80
N PRO A 55 64.65 6.67 -1.98
CA PRO A 55 65.66 6.75 -0.94
C PRO A 55 65.20 7.78 0.10
N ASN A 56 64.61 7.33 1.22
CA ASN A 56 64.38 8.17 2.40
C ASN A 56 65.47 7.87 3.45
N PRO A 57 66.19 8.90 3.95
CA PRO A 57 67.29 8.75 4.89
C PRO A 57 66.78 8.99 6.33
N ASP A 58 66.01 8.07 6.89
CA ASP A 58 66.01 7.90 8.35
C ASP A 58 65.40 6.54 8.74
N GLY A 59 66.06 5.86 9.67
CA GLY A 59 65.86 4.44 9.97
C GLY A 59 64.52 4.11 10.62
N GLY A 60 63.49 3.87 9.80
CA GLY A 60 62.23 3.27 10.21
C GLY A 60 61.64 2.40 9.11
N ALA A 61 61.76 1.08 9.24
CA ALA A 61 61.12 0.13 8.34
C ALA A 61 59.59 0.14 8.55
N ALA A 62 58.87 0.96 7.79
CA ALA A 62 57.44 0.79 7.58
C ALA A 62 57.24 0.06 6.24
N GLN A 63 57.21 -1.27 6.30
CA GLN A 63 56.63 -2.10 5.24
C GLN A 63 55.12 -1.82 5.21
N THR A 64 54.66 -0.91 4.35
CA THR A 64 53.27 -0.94 3.88
C THR A 64 53.18 -1.89 2.69
N SER A 65 53.16 -3.19 2.99
CA SER A 65 52.66 -4.21 2.09
C SER A 65 51.17 -3.94 1.85
N SER A 66 50.82 -3.29 0.74
CA SER A 66 49.44 -3.18 0.27
C SER A 66 48.98 -4.51 -0.35
N SER A 67 49.06 -5.59 0.43
CA SER A 67 48.43 -6.89 0.17
C SER A 67 47.04 -6.94 0.84
N GLY A 68 46.29 -5.83 0.74
CA GLY A 68 44.92 -5.71 1.23
C GLY A 68 43.97 -5.83 0.04
N GLY A 69 43.44 -7.03 -0.18
CA GLY A 69 42.62 -7.42 -1.31
C GLY A 69 41.37 -6.59 -1.54
N GLY A 70 41.46 -5.64 -2.46
CA GLY A 70 40.32 -5.09 -3.19
C GLY A 70 40.79 -4.76 -4.60
N LEU A 71 40.28 -5.48 -5.61
CA LEU A 71 40.44 -5.06 -7.01
C LEU A 71 39.63 -3.77 -7.20
N LEU A 72 40.26 -2.71 -7.70
CA LEU A 72 39.55 -1.50 -8.11
C LEU A 72 39.10 -1.65 -9.57
N PRO A 73 37.87 -1.21 -9.93
CA PRO A 73 37.42 -1.18 -11.33
C PRO A 73 38.39 -0.41 -12.22
N GLY A 74 38.55 -0.86 -13.47
CA GLY A 74 39.35 -0.14 -14.46
C GLY A 74 38.77 1.25 -14.78
N PRO A 75 39.59 2.15 -15.38
CA PRO A 75 39.14 3.47 -15.82
C PRO A 75 38.05 3.42 -16.90
N GLU A 76 37.87 2.28 -17.57
CA GLU A 76 36.78 2.03 -18.53
C GLU A 76 35.44 1.66 -17.87
N ASP A 77 35.47 1.07 -16.66
CA ASP A 77 34.30 0.61 -15.91
C ASP A 77 33.77 1.64 -14.90
N THR A 78 34.40 2.81 -14.83
CA THR A 78 34.04 3.92 -13.94
C THR A 78 33.15 4.96 -14.66
N ASP A 79 33.20 6.25 -14.28
CA ASP A 79 32.25 7.33 -14.61
C ASP A 79 31.99 7.59 -16.12
N ARG A 80 32.71 6.91 -17.02
CA ARG A 80 32.57 7.02 -18.47
C ARG A 80 31.60 5.99 -19.08
N SER A 81 31.21 4.97 -18.32
CA SER A 81 30.33 3.89 -18.78
C SER A 81 28.85 4.21 -18.51
N VAL A 82 27.95 3.66 -19.33
CA VAL A 82 26.49 3.80 -19.16
C VAL A 82 26.01 3.14 -17.85
N TYR A 83 26.77 2.18 -17.33
CA TYR A 83 26.53 1.48 -16.06
C TYR A 83 27.85 1.38 -15.26
N PRO A 84 28.19 2.40 -14.46
CA PRO A 84 29.45 2.41 -13.72
C PRO A 84 29.47 1.30 -12.66
N LEU A 85 30.53 0.49 -12.67
CA LEU A 85 30.77 -0.49 -11.63
C LEU A 85 31.13 0.21 -10.32
N ARG A 86 30.45 -0.18 -9.26
CA ARG A 86 30.74 0.30 -7.90
C ARG A 86 30.76 -0.90 -6.95
N PRO A 87 31.81 -1.75 -7.03
CA PRO A 87 31.89 -3.00 -6.29
C PRO A 87 31.68 -2.77 -4.81
N ALA A 88 30.81 -3.56 -4.20
CA ALA A 88 30.63 -3.60 -2.75
C ALA A 88 31.57 -4.66 -2.15
N ALA A 89 31.86 -4.52 -0.85
CA ALA A 89 32.53 -5.58 -0.12
C ALA A 89 31.69 -6.89 -0.19
N PRO A 90 32.33 -8.07 -0.31
CA PRO A 90 31.62 -9.33 -0.56
C PRO A 90 30.58 -9.66 0.51
N ASN A 91 30.86 -9.34 1.78
CA ASN A 91 29.91 -9.56 2.88
C ASN A 91 28.67 -8.66 2.77
N VAL A 92 28.85 -7.40 2.36
CA VAL A 92 27.75 -6.42 2.19
C VAL A 92 26.91 -6.79 0.97
N PHE A 93 27.56 -7.25 -0.10
CA PHE A 93 26.88 -7.74 -1.30
C PHE A 93 26.04 -9.00 -1.00
N ALA A 94 26.61 -9.97 -0.29
CA ALA A 94 25.91 -11.20 0.09
C ALA A 94 24.72 -10.93 1.04
N SER A 95 24.87 -10.01 2.01
CA SER A 95 23.76 -9.63 2.88
C SER A 95 22.65 -8.92 2.10
N ALA A 96 23.00 -7.99 1.21
CA ALA A 96 22.03 -7.27 0.38
C ALA A 96 21.32 -8.21 -0.59
N GLN A 97 22.03 -9.16 -1.20
CA GLN A 97 21.43 -10.19 -2.06
C GLN A 97 20.37 -11.01 -1.31
N ARG A 98 20.65 -11.37 -0.05
CA ARG A 98 19.71 -12.12 0.78
C ARG A 98 18.46 -11.30 1.12
N GLU A 99 18.64 -10.04 1.50
CA GLU A 99 17.53 -9.11 1.80
C GLU A 99 16.64 -8.89 0.58
N LEU A 100 17.23 -8.66 -0.58
CA LEU A 100 16.51 -8.49 -1.85
C LEU A 100 15.72 -9.75 -2.23
N ALA A 101 16.29 -10.94 -2.00
CA ALA A 101 15.60 -12.20 -2.24
C ALA A 101 14.45 -12.44 -1.26
N GLU A 102 14.61 -12.08 0.01
CA GLU A 102 13.57 -12.20 1.03
C GLU A 102 12.37 -11.29 0.74
N ASP A 103 12.62 -10.05 0.32
CA ASP A 103 11.55 -9.12 -0.05
C ASP A 103 10.80 -9.60 -1.31
N LEU A 104 11.51 -10.12 -2.31
CA LEU A 104 10.89 -10.75 -3.50
C LEU A 104 9.97 -11.91 -3.14
N VAL A 105 10.41 -12.81 -2.26
CA VAL A 105 9.60 -13.95 -1.80
C VAL A 105 8.38 -13.46 -1.02
N THR A 106 8.57 -12.47 -0.14
CA THR A 106 7.47 -11.88 0.64
C THR A 106 6.44 -11.20 -0.29
N LYS A 107 6.89 -10.52 -1.35
CA LYS A 107 6.01 -9.93 -2.37
C LYS A 107 5.27 -10.99 -3.18
N ALA A 108 5.91 -12.10 -3.54
CA ALA A 108 5.25 -13.21 -4.19
C ALA A 108 4.13 -13.80 -3.32
N GLN A 109 4.39 -14.00 -2.02
CA GLN A 109 3.37 -14.45 -1.06
C GLN A 109 2.22 -13.45 -0.92
N GLN A 110 2.49 -12.14 -0.92
CA GLN A 110 1.45 -11.11 -0.91
C GLN A 110 0.55 -11.22 -2.15
N ILE A 111 1.13 -11.48 -3.33
CA ILE A 111 0.39 -11.66 -4.58
C ILE A 111 -0.48 -12.93 -4.50
N GLU A 112 0.06 -14.05 -4.04
CA GLU A 112 -0.73 -15.28 -3.84
C GLU A 112 -1.90 -15.07 -2.88
N PHE A 113 -1.67 -14.35 -1.79
CA PHE A 113 -2.71 -14.00 -0.84
C PHE A 113 -3.77 -13.09 -1.45
N LEU A 114 -3.38 -12.08 -2.21
CA LEU A 114 -4.30 -11.21 -2.95
C LEU A 114 -5.14 -12.01 -3.96
N ILE A 115 -4.52 -12.95 -4.66
CA ILE A 115 -5.20 -13.86 -5.58
C ILE A 115 -6.25 -14.69 -4.83
N SER A 116 -5.89 -15.25 -3.67
CA SER A 116 -6.82 -16.04 -2.84
C SER A 116 -8.01 -15.22 -2.31
N ARG A 117 -7.84 -13.90 -2.19
CA ARG A 117 -8.87 -12.96 -1.71
C ARG A 117 -9.71 -12.36 -2.83
N LEU A 118 -9.42 -12.64 -4.09
CA LEU A 118 -10.21 -12.12 -5.20
C LEU A 118 -11.66 -12.59 -5.07
N PRO A 119 -12.63 -11.66 -5.00
CA PRO A 119 -14.03 -12.02 -4.89
C PRO A 119 -14.51 -12.68 -6.18
N GLY A 120 -15.20 -13.82 -6.06
CA GLY A 120 -15.75 -14.53 -7.21
C GLY A 120 -14.78 -15.47 -7.93
N ILE A 121 -13.55 -15.67 -7.42
CA ILE A 121 -12.67 -16.71 -7.97
C ILE A 121 -13.32 -18.09 -7.86
N GLY A 122 -13.32 -18.83 -8.96
CA GLY A 122 -13.89 -20.18 -9.03
C GLY A 122 -15.43 -20.25 -9.11
N ARG A 123 -16.14 -19.13 -9.17
CA ARG A 123 -17.58 -19.13 -9.49
C ARG A 123 -17.77 -18.99 -11.00
N GLY A 124 -18.72 -19.75 -11.55
CA GLY A 124 -19.10 -19.61 -12.94
C GLY A 124 -19.82 -18.27 -13.19
N GLU A 125 -19.64 -17.69 -14.38
CA GLU A 125 -20.34 -16.46 -14.79
C GLU A 125 -21.85 -16.59 -14.66
N GLU A 126 -22.40 -17.77 -15.02
CA GLU A 126 -23.83 -18.05 -14.88
C GLU A 126 -24.32 -18.02 -13.43
N GLU A 127 -23.54 -18.57 -12.49
CA GLU A 127 -23.91 -18.56 -11.07
C GLU A 127 -23.90 -17.14 -10.52
N GLN A 128 -22.87 -16.37 -10.89
CA GLN A 128 -22.76 -14.97 -10.53
C GLN A 128 -23.91 -14.14 -11.11
N ALA A 129 -24.29 -14.38 -12.37
CA ALA A 129 -25.43 -13.71 -13.00
C ALA A 129 -26.76 -14.06 -12.32
N ARG A 130 -26.98 -15.34 -11.97
CA ARG A 130 -28.17 -15.78 -11.22
C ARG A 130 -28.24 -15.13 -9.84
N GLU A 131 -27.12 -15.08 -9.12
CA GLU A 131 -27.04 -14.42 -7.81
C GLU A 131 -27.35 -12.92 -7.91
N ILE A 132 -26.84 -12.24 -8.95
CA ILE A 132 -27.15 -10.84 -9.23
C ILE A 132 -28.65 -10.65 -9.45
N GLN A 133 -29.29 -11.49 -10.29
CA GLN A 133 -30.73 -11.40 -10.54
C GLN A 133 -31.55 -11.57 -9.25
N GLN A 134 -31.18 -12.54 -8.41
CA GLN A 134 -31.83 -12.75 -7.12
C GLN A 134 -31.64 -11.55 -6.17
N LEU A 135 -30.45 -10.96 -6.14
CA LEU A 135 -30.18 -9.76 -5.33
C LEU A 135 -31.00 -8.57 -5.81
N VAL A 136 -31.08 -8.35 -7.13
CA VAL A 136 -31.88 -7.27 -7.72
C VAL A 136 -33.35 -7.41 -7.31
N GLU A 137 -33.91 -8.61 -7.38
CA GLU A 137 -35.29 -8.86 -6.97
C GLU A 137 -35.50 -8.62 -5.47
N LYS A 138 -34.57 -9.08 -4.62
CA LYS A 138 -34.60 -8.79 -3.17
C LYS A 138 -34.54 -7.28 -2.89
N VAL A 139 -33.69 -6.54 -3.59
CA VAL A 139 -33.59 -5.07 -3.46
C VAL A 139 -34.91 -4.42 -3.84
N ARG A 140 -35.52 -4.83 -4.96
CA ARG A 140 -36.82 -4.32 -5.41
C ARG A 140 -37.91 -4.54 -4.36
N GLN A 141 -37.99 -5.74 -3.78
CA GLN A 141 -38.96 -6.06 -2.73
C GLN A 141 -38.74 -5.21 -1.47
N MET A 142 -37.48 -5.02 -1.07
CA MET A 142 -37.12 -4.17 0.07
C MET A 142 -37.48 -2.70 -0.18
N GLU A 143 -37.31 -2.20 -1.40
CA GLU A 143 -37.73 -0.84 -1.77
C GLU A 143 -39.24 -0.64 -1.71
N VAL A 144 -40.03 -1.62 -2.18
CA VAL A 144 -41.50 -1.58 -2.07
C VAL A 144 -41.92 -1.52 -0.60
N ARG A 145 -41.39 -2.42 0.24
CA ARG A 145 -41.65 -2.43 1.69
C ARG A 145 -41.26 -1.10 2.34
N ARG A 146 -40.10 -0.54 1.98
CA ARG A 146 -39.65 0.77 2.47
C ARG A 146 -40.61 1.88 2.06
N LYS A 147 -41.17 1.83 0.84
CA LYS A 147 -42.12 2.81 0.33
C LYS A 147 -43.46 2.74 1.05
N GLU A 148 -43.97 1.53 1.31
CA GLU A 148 -45.19 1.28 2.09
C GLU A 148 -45.05 1.76 3.52
N LYS A 149 -43.98 1.36 4.22
CA LYS A 149 -43.71 1.82 5.60
C LYS A 149 -43.59 3.33 5.70
N ARG A 150 -42.95 3.97 4.71
CA ARG A 150 -42.91 5.45 4.63
C ARG A 150 -44.29 6.07 4.38
N LYS A 151 -45.19 5.38 3.66
CA LYS A 151 -46.56 5.86 3.44
C LYS A 151 -47.37 5.80 4.73
N GLU A 152 -47.36 4.65 5.41
CA GLU A 152 -47.98 4.48 6.73
C GLU A 152 -47.47 5.52 7.74
N MET A 153 -46.15 5.70 7.79
CA MET A 153 -45.52 6.71 8.66
C MET A 153 -46.02 8.12 8.35
N ARG A 154 -46.12 8.51 7.07
CA ARG A 154 -46.67 9.83 6.69
C ARG A 154 -48.14 9.99 7.09
N GLU A 155 -48.93 8.94 6.99
CA GLU A 155 -50.34 8.97 7.41
C GLU A 155 -50.47 9.12 8.93
N CYS A 156 -49.66 8.39 9.71
CA CYS A 156 -49.61 8.57 11.16
C CYS A 156 -49.16 9.97 11.56
N VAL A 157 -48.13 10.53 10.91
CA VAL A 157 -47.67 11.91 11.15
C VAL A 157 -48.80 12.90 10.87
N ARG A 158 -49.52 12.79 9.75
CA ARG A 158 -50.67 13.66 9.47
C ARG A 158 -51.77 13.58 10.53
N ARG A 159 -52.04 12.40 11.06
CA ARG A 159 -53.04 12.23 12.14
C ARG A 159 -52.57 12.91 13.42
N LEU A 160 -51.29 12.75 13.77
CA LEU A 160 -50.69 13.44 14.92
C LEU A 160 -50.75 14.96 14.74
N ASP A 161 -50.37 15.50 13.58
CA ASP A 161 -50.45 16.93 13.28
C ASP A 161 -51.88 17.46 13.45
N SER A 162 -52.90 16.71 13.02
CA SER A 162 -54.31 17.09 13.20
C SER A 162 -54.74 17.13 14.67
N VAL A 163 -54.27 16.18 15.49
CA VAL A 163 -54.58 16.14 16.93
C VAL A 163 -53.86 17.28 17.65
N VAL A 164 -52.60 17.53 17.31
CA VAL A 164 -51.81 18.64 17.89
C VAL A 164 -52.44 19.99 17.53
N LEU A 165 -52.85 20.19 16.28
CA LEU A 165 -53.53 21.41 15.86
C LEU A 165 -54.89 21.59 16.56
N GLY A 166 -55.66 20.51 16.70
CA GLY A 166 -56.94 20.55 17.42
C GLY A 166 -56.77 20.85 18.92
N MET A 167 -55.74 20.28 19.55
CA MET A 167 -55.39 20.58 20.95
C MET A 167 -54.96 22.05 21.10
N ALA A 168 -54.10 22.56 20.21
CA ALA A 168 -53.69 23.96 20.23
C ALA A 168 -54.90 24.91 20.12
N GLN A 169 -55.80 24.67 19.16
CA GLN A 169 -57.02 25.46 19.02
C GLN A 169 -57.91 25.40 20.26
N SER A 170 -58.09 24.22 20.87
CA SER A 170 -58.90 24.10 22.10
C SER A 170 -58.29 24.86 23.29
N VAL A 171 -56.96 24.95 23.37
CA VAL A 171 -56.26 25.73 24.41
C VAL A 171 -56.44 27.23 24.15
N ASP A 172 -56.32 27.67 22.90
CA ASP A 172 -56.55 29.07 22.52
C ASP A 172 -58.01 29.51 22.81
N TYR A 173 -59.00 28.62 22.57
CA TYR A 173 -60.40 28.88 22.92
C TYR A 173 -60.65 29.01 24.43
N GLU A 174 -59.94 28.25 25.27
CA GLU A 174 -60.06 28.38 26.74
C GLU A 174 -59.43 29.68 27.25
N GLU A 175 -58.31 30.14 26.66
CA GLU A 175 -57.73 31.45 26.99
C GLU A 175 -58.66 32.61 26.61
N ASP A 176 -59.30 32.56 25.44
CA ASP A 176 -60.22 33.60 24.98
C ASP A 176 -61.56 33.62 25.74
N VAL A 177 -62.12 32.46 26.12
CA VAL A 177 -63.35 32.37 26.93
C VAL A 177 -63.10 32.86 28.36
N ASN A 178 -61.94 32.55 28.94
CA ASN A 178 -61.55 33.01 30.27
C ASN A 178 -61.22 34.52 30.28
N ALA A 179 -60.71 35.07 29.17
CA ALA A 179 -60.55 36.51 28.98
C ALA A 179 -61.88 37.26 28.72
N SER A 180 -62.89 36.59 28.15
CA SER A 180 -64.21 37.18 27.83
C SER A 180 -65.18 37.21 29.02
N HIS A 181 -64.90 36.49 30.10
CA HIS A 181 -65.63 36.58 31.38
C HIS A 181 -64.84 37.38 32.43
N PRO A 182 -64.85 38.74 32.40
CA PRO A 182 -64.39 39.51 33.54
C PRO A 182 -65.37 39.28 34.70
N ASN A 183 -64.85 38.64 35.74
CA ASN A 183 -65.43 38.39 37.06
C ASN A 183 -66.58 39.35 37.43
N ARG A 184 -67.83 38.95 37.14
CA ARG A 184 -69.06 39.58 37.66
C ARG A 184 -69.60 38.71 38.77
N ALA A 185 -69.05 38.85 39.97
CA ALA A 185 -69.81 38.90 41.23
C ALA A 185 -68.87 38.90 42.47
N ALA A 186 -68.83 40.03 43.17
CA ALA A 186 -68.77 40.07 44.63
C ALA A 186 -69.21 41.45 45.14
N THR A 187 -70.51 41.71 45.09
CA THR A 187 -71.20 42.63 46.01
C THR A 187 -71.43 41.89 47.33
N GLY A 188 -71.02 42.47 48.46
CA GLY A 188 -71.45 42.04 49.79
C GLY A 188 -70.55 42.56 50.92
N GLY A 189 -71.01 43.61 51.62
CA GLY A 189 -70.44 44.11 52.87
C GLY A 189 -70.13 45.60 52.86
#